data_AF-A0A317NMB6-F1
#
_entry.id   AF-A0A317NMB6-F1
#
_cell.length_a   1.000
_cell.length_b   1.000
_cell.length_c   1.000
_cell.angle_alpha   90.00
_cell.angle_beta   90.00
_cell.angle_gamma   90.00
#
_symmetry.space_group_name_H-M   'P 1'
#
loop_
_entity.id
_entity.type
_entity.pdbx_description
1 polymer ?
#
loop_
_entity_poly.entity_id
_entity_poly.type
_entity_poly.pdbx_seq_one_letter_code
_entity_poly.pdbx_strand_id
1 'polypeptide(L)'
;MTAMWFGLAAIALVGAVVLLYFDRVQRQRTGHARQVWAKSQGYTYVSVEPALASTWRRGALAKLGYLSAVDVVSGIRKGEKFVLFDLEDAATLVAVRRQIGSEIDVDMRLKTASPPKDHDLELLGAIGDRVVFATDPEIARHAVDQRMVGFIESLSDTVQMLWSEGNWTLGMLPVGSGSKDWETAIDAVLRLSGLLHVLPPVAEPSEFTRPRSNADETLAASDSFGSGRAELDDDFDDYEEPGRARFPGPDDLDDHYGTPAGDDAFRAPIAEQPAPEPDDYGRRAPGRPQAYTGDDYDPDLDDPDFEDQPAPGRRPLGEPAKRPSLAVVPEPRPRVEPPQAEGEDAEQPGGPFHPGFRPYQGPVPK
;
A
#
# COMPACT_ATOMS: atom_id res chain seq x y z
N MET A 1 11.38 -53.14 -14.09
CA MET A 1 10.66 -51.87 -14.41
C MET A 1 10.47 -50.99 -13.18
N THR A 2 10.11 -51.53 -12.01
CA THR A 2 9.89 -50.76 -10.76
C THR A 2 11.13 -50.01 -10.26
N ALA A 3 12.32 -50.63 -10.24
CA ALA A 3 13.57 -49.98 -9.78
C ALA A 3 13.95 -48.71 -10.57
N MET A 4 13.61 -48.66 -11.87
CA MET A 4 13.82 -47.49 -12.71
C MET A 4 12.92 -46.32 -12.29
N TRP A 5 11.66 -46.62 -11.96
CA TRP A 5 10.71 -45.61 -11.44
C TRP A 5 11.13 -45.08 -10.08
N PHE A 6 11.68 -45.92 -9.19
CA PHE A 6 12.24 -45.48 -7.91
C PHE A 6 13.45 -44.56 -8.08
N GLY A 7 14.34 -44.86 -9.04
CA GLY A 7 15.47 -43.98 -9.36
C GLY A 7 15.01 -42.61 -9.89
N LEU A 8 14.03 -42.58 -10.78
CA LEU A 8 13.45 -41.34 -11.29
C LEU A 8 12.73 -40.54 -10.19
N ALA A 9 11.99 -41.24 -9.31
CA ALA A 9 11.34 -40.62 -8.15
C ALA A 9 12.36 -40.03 -7.17
N ALA A 10 13.50 -40.71 -6.93
CA ALA A 10 14.56 -40.19 -6.07
C ALA A 10 15.19 -38.91 -6.64
N ILE A 11 15.47 -38.88 -7.95
CA ILE A 11 16.00 -37.69 -8.62
C ILE A 11 14.99 -36.54 -8.56
N ALA A 12 13.71 -36.82 -8.81
CA ALA A 12 12.65 -35.82 -8.72
C ALA A 12 12.51 -35.26 -7.30
N LEU A 13 12.59 -36.12 -6.28
CA LEU A 13 12.54 -35.71 -4.87
C LEU A 13 13.74 -34.85 -4.49
N VAL A 14 14.95 -35.22 -4.88
CA VAL A 14 16.15 -34.39 -4.66
C VAL A 14 16.00 -33.04 -5.36
N GLY A 15 15.52 -33.02 -6.60
CA GLY A 15 15.24 -31.77 -7.32
C GLY A 15 14.22 -30.88 -6.61
N ALA A 16 13.14 -31.45 -6.09
CA ALA A 16 12.13 -30.73 -5.33
C ALA A 16 12.70 -30.14 -4.02
N VAL A 17 13.50 -30.90 -3.27
CA VAL A 17 14.15 -30.43 -2.05
C VAL A 17 15.10 -29.26 -2.34
N VAL A 18 15.89 -29.35 -3.40
CA VAL A 18 16.80 -28.26 -3.80
C VAL A 18 16.04 -26.99 -4.18
N LEU A 19 14.93 -27.11 -4.92
CA LEU A 19 14.09 -25.96 -5.28
C LEU A 19 13.46 -25.30 -4.04
N LEU A 20 12.95 -26.10 -3.10
CA LEU A 20 12.40 -25.58 -1.84
C LEU A 20 13.45 -24.86 -0.99
N TYR A 21 14.69 -25.35 -1.00
CA TYR A 21 15.79 -24.67 -0.31
C TYR A 21 16.08 -23.29 -0.92
N PHE A 22 16.18 -23.19 -2.25
CA PHE A 22 16.38 -21.91 -2.92
C PHE A 22 15.22 -20.92 -2.69
N ASP A 23 13.98 -21.40 -2.76
CA ASP A 23 12.79 -20.59 -2.47
C ASP A 23 12.83 -20.05 -1.03
N ARG A 24 13.14 -20.91 -0.05
CA ARG A 24 13.25 -20.50 1.36
C ARG A 24 14.34 -19.45 1.58
N VAL A 25 15.53 -19.64 1.01
CA VAL A 25 16.65 -18.69 1.14
C VAL A 25 16.31 -17.35 0.48
N GLN A 26 15.63 -17.38 -0.67
CA GLN A 26 15.21 -16.16 -1.36
C GLN A 26 14.20 -15.37 -0.54
N ARG A 27 13.18 -16.03 0.03
CA ARG A 27 12.18 -15.41 0.91
C ARG A 27 12.81 -14.82 2.18
N GLN A 28 13.73 -15.54 2.81
CA GLN A 28 14.44 -15.03 4.00
C GLN A 28 15.26 -13.77 3.71
N ARG A 29 15.90 -13.70 2.53
CA ARG A 29 16.68 -12.52 2.12
C ARG A 29 15.81 -11.31 1.85
N THR A 30 14.67 -11.48 1.19
CA THR A 30 13.74 -10.37 0.90
C THR A 30 13.09 -9.86 2.18
N GLY A 31 12.65 -10.76 3.07
CA GLY A 31 12.07 -10.41 4.36
C GLY A 31 13.05 -9.66 5.26
N HIS A 32 14.30 -10.14 5.38
CA HIS A 32 15.33 -9.44 6.16
C HIS A 32 15.63 -8.04 5.60
N ALA A 33 15.79 -7.91 4.27
CA ALA A 33 16.01 -6.62 3.64
C ALA A 33 14.85 -5.64 3.91
N ARG A 34 13.61 -6.15 3.88
CA ARG A 34 12.42 -5.36 4.19
C ARG A 34 12.35 -4.96 5.66
N GLN A 35 12.67 -5.86 6.58
CA GLN A 35 12.72 -5.59 8.02
C GLN A 35 13.78 -4.52 8.35
N VAL A 36 14.99 -4.64 7.79
CA VAL A 36 16.07 -3.66 7.99
C VAL A 36 15.67 -2.29 7.45
N TRP A 37 15.10 -2.25 6.24
CA TRP A 37 14.59 -1.01 5.66
C TRP A 37 13.48 -0.40 6.53
N ALA A 38 12.49 -1.17 6.96
CA ALA A 38 11.40 -0.70 7.82
C ALA A 38 11.94 -0.08 9.11
N LYS A 39 12.86 -0.79 9.79
CA LYS A 39 13.52 -0.30 11.00
C LYS A 39 14.29 1.00 10.75
N SER A 40 14.97 1.12 9.60
CA SER A 40 15.73 2.34 9.24
C SER A 40 14.84 3.56 9.01
N GLN A 41 13.58 3.35 8.57
CA GLN A 41 12.61 4.42 8.33
C GLN A 41 11.71 4.69 9.54
N GLY A 42 11.82 3.90 10.62
CA GLY A 42 10.92 4.00 11.77
C GLY A 42 9.52 3.42 11.50
N TYR A 43 9.42 2.48 10.56
CA TYR A 43 8.19 1.73 10.27
C TYR A 43 8.12 0.42 11.06
N THR A 44 6.92 -0.10 11.23
CA THR A 44 6.66 -1.36 11.92
C THR A 44 6.70 -2.52 10.94
N TYR A 45 7.43 -3.58 11.28
CA TYR A 45 7.51 -4.80 10.48
C TYR A 45 6.81 -5.96 11.19
N VAL A 46 6.03 -6.74 10.43
CA VAL A 46 5.36 -7.98 10.85
C VAL A 46 5.61 -9.04 9.79
N SER A 47 6.04 -10.23 10.22
CA SER A 47 6.43 -11.31 9.29
C SER A 47 5.26 -11.83 8.44
N VAL A 48 4.10 -12.06 9.05
CA VAL A 48 2.92 -12.63 8.38
C VAL A 48 1.65 -12.01 8.97
N GLU A 49 0.72 -11.61 8.10
CA GLU A 49 -0.62 -11.14 8.47
C GLU A 49 -1.68 -11.72 7.52
N PRO A 50 -2.21 -12.93 7.80
CA PRO A 50 -3.02 -13.68 6.84
C PRO A 50 -4.33 -12.97 6.44
N ALA A 51 -4.92 -12.20 7.37
CA ALA A 51 -6.20 -11.54 7.14
C ALA A 51 -6.07 -10.24 6.32
N LEU A 52 -4.87 -9.67 6.18
CA LEU A 52 -4.68 -8.35 5.59
C LEU A 52 -5.17 -8.27 4.15
N ALA A 53 -4.83 -9.27 3.33
CA ALA A 53 -5.19 -9.33 1.92
C ALA A 53 -6.71 -9.35 1.69
N SER A 54 -7.49 -9.88 2.65
CA SER A 54 -8.95 -9.96 2.57
C SER A 54 -9.66 -8.60 2.67
N THR A 55 -8.93 -7.53 2.99
CA THR A 55 -9.43 -6.15 3.07
C THR A 55 -9.87 -5.61 1.72
N TRP A 56 -9.31 -6.10 0.62
CA TRP A 56 -9.56 -5.59 -0.73
C TRP A 56 -9.98 -6.71 -1.67
N ARG A 57 -10.78 -6.39 -2.68
CA ARG A 57 -11.35 -7.39 -3.60
C ARG A 57 -11.01 -7.13 -5.06
N ARG A 58 -10.58 -5.91 -5.41
CA ARG A 58 -10.34 -5.51 -6.80
C ARG A 58 -8.87 -5.57 -7.23
N GLY A 59 -8.64 -5.27 -8.51
CA GLY A 59 -7.31 -5.14 -9.09
C GLY A 59 -6.53 -6.46 -8.99
N ALA A 60 -5.39 -6.40 -8.31
CA ALA A 60 -4.56 -7.56 -7.99
C ALA A 60 -5.32 -8.65 -7.21
N LEU A 61 -6.12 -8.21 -6.22
CA LEU A 61 -6.71 -9.08 -5.20
C LEU A 61 -7.89 -9.88 -5.77
N ALA A 62 -8.49 -9.43 -6.88
CA ALA A 62 -9.52 -10.19 -7.59
C ALA A 62 -9.03 -11.59 -8.01
N LYS A 63 -7.72 -11.76 -8.21
CA LYS A 63 -7.09 -13.06 -8.52
C LYS A 63 -6.24 -13.59 -7.37
N LEU A 64 -5.64 -12.73 -6.56
CA LEU A 64 -4.61 -13.10 -5.59
C LEU A 64 -5.09 -13.01 -4.13
N GLY A 65 -6.33 -12.60 -3.87
CA GLY A 65 -6.85 -12.35 -2.52
C GLY A 65 -7.01 -13.58 -1.63
N TYR A 66 -6.72 -14.78 -2.14
CA TYR A 66 -6.63 -16.01 -1.34
C TYR A 66 -5.24 -16.23 -0.73
N LEU A 67 -4.22 -15.47 -1.16
CA LEU A 67 -2.85 -15.57 -0.67
C LEU A 67 -2.69 -14.79 0.63
N SER A 68 -1.75 -15.24 1.47
CA SER A 68 -1.43 -14.57 2.73
C SER A 68 -0.52 -13.36 2.51
N ALA A 69 -0.72 -12.29 3.29
CA ALA A 69 0.25 -11.20 3.31
C ALA A 69 1.46 -11.58 4.17
N VAL A 70 2.64 -11.41 3.62
CA VAL A 70 3.94 -11.64 4.28
C VAL A 70 4.83 -10.42 4.15
N ASP A 71 5.86 -10.34 4.99
CA ASP A 71 6.82 -9.24 5.05
C ASP A 71 6.08 -7.88 5.07
N VAL A 72 5.16 -7.75 6.01
CA VAL A 72 4.24 -6.61 6.13
C VAL A 72 4.95 -5.46 6.84
N VAL A 73 4.94 -4.29 6.21
CA VAL A 73 5.45 -3.04 6.76
C VAL A 73 4.34 -2.03 6.83
N SER A 74 4.11 -1.45 8.01
CA SER A 74 3.13 -0.39 8.22
C SER A 74 3.79 0.87 8.77
N GLY A 75 3.27 2.02 8.39
CA GLY A 75 3.82 3.30 8.80
C GLY A 75 2.98 4.49 8.40
N ILE A 76 3.51 5.68 8.70
CA ILE A 76 2.92 6.96 8.28
C ILE A 76 3.93 7.66 7.38
N ARG A 77 3.47 8.10 6.21
CA ARG A 77 4.29 8.89 5.27
C ARG A 77 3.49 10.04 4.71
N LYS A 78 4.05 11.25 4.78
CA LYS A 78 3.38 12.51 4.38
C LYS A 78 2.00 12.69 5.06
N GLY A 79 1.85 12.21 6.29
CA GLY A 79 0.61 12.31 7.07
C GLY A 79 -0.40 11.19 6.84
N GLU A 80 -0.18 10.31 5.86
CA GLU A 80 -1.11 9.22 5.53
C GLU A 80 -0.58 7.86 6.01
N LYS A 81 -1.49 7.01 6.47
CA LYS A 81 -1.17 5.62 6.87
C LYS A 81 -1.00 4.77 5.60
N PHE A 82 0.09 4.01 5.56
CA PHE A 82 0.33 3.04 4.49
C PHE A 82 0.68 1.67 5.06
N VAL A 83 0.46 0.65 4.23
CA VAL A 83 0.95 -0.70 4.43
C VAL A 83 1.59 -1.19 3.13
N LEU A 84 2.75 -1.82 3.23
CA LEU A 84 3.51 -2.46 2.15
C LEU A 84 3.64 -3.94 2.53
N PHE A 85 3.31 -4.87 1.63
CA PHE A 85 3.39 -6.29 1.93
C PHE A 85 3.59 -7.09 0.64
N ASP A 86 4.07 -8.32 0.78
CA ASP A 86 4.11 -9.29 -0.32
C ASP A 86 2.91 -10.22 -0.22
N LEU A 87 2.27 -10.48 -1.36
CA LEU A 87 1.31 -11.57 -1.53
C LEU A 87 2.11 -12.81 -1.90
N GLU A 88 2.65 -13.48 -0.87
CA GLU A 88 3.55 -14.62 -1.02
C GLU A 88 4.63 -14.36 -2.10
N ASP A 89 4.70 -15.20 -3.14
CA ASP A 89 5.61 -15.08 -4.27
C ASP A 89 4.94 -14.51 -5.54
N ALA A 90 3.75 -13.91 -5.41
CA ALA A 90 2.96 -13.45 -6.55
C ALA A 90 3.12 -11.96 -6.87
N ALA A 91 3.13 -11.08 -5.86
CA ALA A 91 3.26 -9.63 -6.05
C ALA A 91 3.67 -8.90 -4.77
N THR A 92 4.28 -7.72 -4.92
CA THR A 92 4.44 -6.76 -3.82
C THR A 92 3.37 -5.68 -3.94
N LEU A 93 2.65 -5.39 -2.85
CA LEU A 93 1.58 -4.43 -2.81
C LEU A 93 1.85 -3.31 -1.82
N VAL A 94 1.42 -2.10 -2.18
CA VAL A 94 1.32 -0.95 -1.29
C VAL A 94 -0.12 -0.52 -1.23
N ALA A 95 -0.65 -0.27 -0.04
CA ALA A 95 -1.97 0.31 0.17
C ALA A 95 -1.86 1.54 1.08
N VAL A 96 -2.51 2.62 0.69
CA VAL A 96 -2.63 3.87 1.46
C VAL A 96 -4.09 4.07 1.80
N ARG A 97 -4.36 4.32 3.08
CA ARG A 97 -5.72 4.63 3.54
C ARG A 97 -6.00 6.10 3.31
N ARG A 98 -7.18 6.39 2.77
CA ARG A 98 -7.73 7.74 2.58
C ARG A 98 -8.64 8.11 3.73
N GLN A 99 -8.65 9.38 4.10
CA GLN A 99 -9.61 9.90 5.08
C GLN A 99 -11.05 9.83 4.56
N ILE A 100 -11.23 10.16 3.28
CA ILE A 100 -12.53 10.14 2.58
C ILE A 100 -12.44 9.11 1.47
N GLY A 101 -13.30 8.09 1.54
CA GLY A 101 -13.46 7.10 0.47
C GLY A 101 -14.46 7.57 -0.60
N SER A 102 -14.47 6.87 -1.71
CA SER A 102 -15.47 7.04 -2.77
C SER A 102 -16.06 5.68 -3.15
N GLU A 103 -17.32 5.68 -3.60
CA GLU A 103 -17.94 4.51 -4.25
C GLU A 103 -17.46 4.33 -5.70
N ILE A 104 -16.77 5.34 -6.25
CA ILE A 104 -16.18 5.26 -7.58
C ILE A 104 -14.80 4.63 -7.47
N ASP A 105 -14.70 3.40 -7.94
CA ASP A 105 -13.46 2.66 -8.01
C ASP A 105 -12.78 2.93 -9.35
N VAL A 106 -11.46 3.10 -9.32
CA VAL A 106 -10.64 3.40 -10.49
C VAL A 106 -9.55 2.35 -10.58
N ASP A 107 -9.35 1.76 -11.76
CA ASP A 107 -8.28 0.79 -12.03
C ASP A 107 -7.42 1.31 -13.18
N MET A 108 -6.11 1.34 -12.95
CA MET A 108 -5.13 1.80 -13.91
C MET A 108 -4.03 0.77 -14.06
N ARG A 109 -3.84 0.31 -15.29
CA ARG A 109 -2.88 -0.74 -15.61
C ARG A 109 -2.14 -0.43 -16.90
N LEU A 110 -0.98 -1.04 -17.08
CA LEU A 110 -0.24 -0.95 -18.35
C LEU A 110 -1.12 -1.45 -19.51
N LYS A 111 -0.99 -0.85 -20.69
CA LYS A 111 -1.70 -1.25 -21.92
C LYS A 111 -1.45 -2.70 -22.36
N THR A 112 -0.37 -3.30 -21.87
CA THR A 112 0.01 -4.69 -22.12
C THR A 112 -0.64 -5.66 -21.13
N ALA A 113 -1.17 -5.16 -20.01
CA ALA A 113 -1.88 -5.97 -19.04
C ALA A 113 -3.27 -6.35 -19.57
N SER A 114 -3.75 -7.54 -19.21
CA SER A 114 -5.14 -7.91 -19.50
C SER A 114 -6.10 -6.90 -18.86
N PRO A 115 -7.26 -6.60 -19.46
CA PRO A 115 -8.29 -5.77 -18.82
C PRO A 115 -8.75 -6.32 -17.46
N PRO A 116 -9.37 -5.49 -16.59
CA PRO A 116 -10.02 -5.97 -15.38
C PRO A 116 -11.03 -7.06 -15.69
N LYS A 117 -11.23 -7.99 -14.74
CA LYS A 117 -12.23 -9.05 -14.88
C LYS A 117 -13.59 -8.63 -14.35
N ASP A 118 -13.60 -7.61 -13.49
CA ASP A 118 -14.78 -7.05 -12.87
C ASP A 118 -15.69 -6.45 -13.95
N HIS A 119 -16.93 -6.94 -14.03
CA HIS A 119 -17.87 -6.59 -15.09
C HIS A 119 -18.43 -5.16 -14.96
N ASP A 120 -18.31 -4.56 -13.78
CA ASP A 120 -18.71 -3.20 -13.48
C ASP A 120 -17.63 -2.17 -13.81
N LEU A 121 -16.40 -2.59 -14.14
CA LEU A 121 -15.34 -1.69 -14.57
C LEU A 121 -15.41 -1.43 -16.07
N GLU A 122 -15.71 -0.20 -16.43
CA GLU A 122 -15.81 0.26 -17.81
C GLU A 122 -14.58 1.06 -18.24
N LEU A 123 -14.26 1.02 -19.54
CA LEU A 123 -13.09 1.71 -20.11
C LEU A 123 -13.32 3.23 -20.11
N LEU A 124 -12.50 3.96 -19.35
CA LEU A 124 -12.51 5.42 -19.35
C LEU A 124 -11.65 5.98 -20.49
N GLY A 125 -10.48 5.38 -20.73
CA GLY A 125 -9.57 5.78 -21.80
C GLY A 125 -8.13 5.30 -21.58
N ALA A 126 -7.23 5.75 -22.47
CA ALA A 126 -5.80 5.49 -22.36
C ALA A 126 -5.03 6.81 -22.19
N ILE A 127 -4.05 6.80 -21.29
CA ILE A 127 -3.19 7.94 -20.96
C ILE A 127 -1.75 7.41 -20.94
N GLY A 128 -0.93 7.89 -21.87
CA GLY A 128 0.42 7.38 -22.06
C GLY A 128 0.46 5.88 -22.38
N ASP A 129 1.13 5.12 -21.53
CA ASP A 129 1.27 3.66 -21.63
C ASP A 129 0.24 2.88 -20.80
N ARG A 130 -0.69 3.59 -20.15
CA ARG A 130 -1.68 3.01 -19.24
C ARG A 130 -3.11 3.18 -19.75
N VAL A 131 -3.94 2.23 -19.36
CA VAL A 131 -5.37 2.21 -19.62
C VAL A 131 -6.08 2.35 -18.28
N VAL A 132 -7.08 3.23 -18.25
CA VAL A 132 -7.86 3.57 -17.06
C VAL A 132 -9.28 3.02 -17.22
N PHE A 133 -9.75 2.36 -16.18
CA PHE A 133 -11.10 1.84 -16.03
C PHE A 133 -11.74 2.45 -14.78
N ALA A 134 -13.06 2.56 -14.75
CA ALA A 134 -13.79 3.04 -13.59
C ALA A 134 -15.17 2.38 -13.49
N THR A 135 -15.74 2.33 -12.28
CA THR A 135 -17.12 1.85 -12.07
C THR A 135 -18.17 2.81 -12.66
N ASP A 136 -17.87 4.11 -12.66
CA ASP A 136 -18.65 5.14 -13.35
C ASP A 136 -17.70 6.04 -14.16
N PRO A 137 -17.55 5.80 -15.47
CA PRO A 137 -16.68 6.60 -16.32
C PRO A 137 -17.10 8.08 -16.43
N GLU A 138 -18.39 8.39 -16.29
CA GLU A 138 -18.88 9.76 -16.44
C GLU A 138 -18.48 10.60 -15.22
N ILE A 139 -18.60 10.04 -14.01
CA ILE A 139 -18.10 10.69 -12.80
C ILE A 139 -16.56 10.69 -12.79
N ALA A 140 -15.92 9.56 -13.10
CA ALA A 140 -14.46 9.44 -13.05
C ALA A 140 -13.73 10.37 -14.03
N ARG A 141 -14.37 10.75 -15.16
CA ARG A 141 -13.81 11.70 -16.12
C ARG A 141 -13.47 13.05 -15.50
N HIS A 142 -14.21 13.48 -14.47
CA HIS A 142 -13.92 14.71 -13.75
C HIS A 142 -12.64 14.64 -12.92
N ALA A 143 -12.21 13.44 -12.51
CA ALA A 143 -10.96 13.23 -11.78
C ALA A 143 -9.73 13.18 -12.71
N VAL A 144 -9.94 12.94 -14.01
CA VAL A 144 -8.87 12.89 -15.02
C VAL A 144 -8.61 14.30 -15.55
N ASP A 145 -8.03 15.14 -14.70
CA ASP A 145 -7.55 16.47 -15.08
C ASP A 145 -6.10 16.43 -15.63
N GLN A 146 -5.54 17.60 -15.96
CA GLN A 146 -4.15 17.72 -16.41
C GLN A 146 -3.13 17.24 -15.37
N ARG A 147 -3.45 17.29 -14.07
CA ARG A 147 -2.57 16.80 -12.99
C ARG A 147 -2.58 15.28 -12.96
N MET A 148 -3.73 14.65 -13.17
CA MET A 148 -3.84 13.20 -13.34
C MET A 148 -3.07 12.73 -14.58
N VAL A 149 -3.24 13.40 -15.72
CA VAL A 149 -2.49 13.06 -16.94
C VAL A 149 -0.98 13.15 -16.71
N GLY A 150 -0.50 14.29 -16.20
CA GLY A 150 0.93 14.47 -15.90
C GLY A 150 1.44 13.55 -14.79
N PHE A 151 0.57 13.07 -13.88
CA PHE A 151 0.93 12.03 -12.93
C PHE A 151 1.17 10.70 -13.63
N ILE A 152 0.22 10.26 -14.45
CA ILE A 152 0.26 8.97 -15.14
C ILE A 152 1.47 8.89 -16.05
N GLU A 153 1.76 9.93 -16.83
CA GLU A 153 2.93 9.98 -17.72
C GLU A 153 4.27 10.00 -16.96
N SER A 154 4.26 10.39 -15.68
CA SER A 154 5.45 10.41 -14.82
C SER A 154 5.65 9.13 -14.00
N LEU A 155 4.72 8.18 -14.08
CA LEU A 155 4.80 6.94 -13.30
C LEU A 155 5.98 6.07 -13.74
N SER A 156 6.64 5.45 -12.76
CA SER A 156 7.67 4.43 -13.04
C SER A 156 7.04 3.17 -13.62
N ASP A 157 7.72 2.56 -14.58
CA ASP A 157 7.37 1.25 -15.16
C ASP A 157 7.37 0.12 -14.10
N THR A 158 8.06 0.31 -12.97
CA THR A 158 8.05 -0.64 -11.86
C THR A 158 6.64 -0.78 -11.23
N VAL A 159 5.82 0.26 -11.30
CA VAL A 159 4.44 0.21 -10.76
C VAL A 159 3.52 -0.38 -11.81
N GLN A 160 3.25 -1.68 -11.75
CA GLN A 160 2.52 -2.40 -12.80
C GLN A 160 1.03 -2.04 -12.85
N MET A 161 0.45 -1.75 -11.68
CA MET A 161 -0.97 -1.46 -11.53
C MET A 161 -1.17 -0.49 -10.38
N LEU A 162 -2.15 0.39 -10.51
CA LEU A 162 -2.67 1.26 -9.46
C LEU A 162 -4.18 1.16 -9.47
N TRP A 163 -4.82 1.10 -8.32
CA TRP A 163 -6.28 1.17 -8.25
C TRP A 163 -6.74 1.82 -6.96
N SER A 164 -8.01 2.22 -6.92
CA SER A 164 -8.66 2.68 -5.71
C SER A 164 -9.93 1.88 -5.46
N GLU A 165 -10.14 1.51 -4.20
CA GLU A 165 -11.31 0.76 -3.74
C GLU A 165 -11.77 1.36 -2.41
N GLY A 166 -13.01 1.87 -2.36
CA GLY A 166 -13.58 2.46 -1.14
C GLY A 166 -12.70 3.56 -0.55
N ASN A 167 -12.19 3.38 0.68
CA ASN A 167 -11.27 4.32 1.32
C ASN A 167 -9.78 3.97 1.16
N TRP A 168 -9.42 3.15 0.18
CA TRP A 168 -8.03 2.77 -0.08
C TRP A 168 -7.59 3.13 -1.49
N THR A 169 -6.29 3.41 -1.62
CA THR A 169 -5.59 3.46 -2.91
C THR A 169 -4.43 2.49 -2.83
N LEU A 170 -4.24 1.70 -3.88
CA LEU A 170 -3.31 0.60 -3.90
C LEU A 170 -2.41 0.66 -5.13
N GLY A 171 -1.24 0.06 -5.02
CA GLY A 171 -0.28 -0.12 -6.10
C GLY A 171 0.37 -1.50 -6.04
N MET A 172 0.65 -2.05 -7.22
CA MET A 172 1.33 -3.33 -7.40
C MET A 172 2.72 -3.11 -8.01
N LEU A 173 3.70 -3.82 -7.46
CA LEU A 173 5.05 -3.95 -7.99
C LEU A 173 5.35 -5.44 -8.29
N PRO A 174 6.33 -5.74 -9.16
CA PRO A 174 6.83 -7.09 -9.32
C PRO A 174 7.45 -7.61 -8.02
N VAL A 175 7.41 -8.93 -7.88
CA VAL A 175 8.08 -9.66 -6.79
C VAL A 175 9.58 -9.40 -6.82
N GLY A 176 10.19 -9.30 -5.64
CA GLY A 176 11.63 -9.01 -5.51
C GLY A 176 12.01 -7.55 -5.77
N SER A 177 11.03 -6.64 -5.81
CA SER A 177 11.28 -5.20 -5.82
C SER A 177 12.14 -4.78 -4.62
N GLY A 178 13.03 -3.80 -4.81
CA GLY A 178 13.93 -3.31 -3.77
C GLY A 178 13.40 -2.08 -3.04
N SER A 179 14.13 -1.62 -2.02
CA SER A 179 13.75 -0.45 -1.21
C SER A 179 13.46 0.81 -2.02
N LYS A 180 14.28 1.10 -3.04
CA LYS A 180 14.04 2.25 -3.94
C LYS A 180 12.68 2.16 -4.66
N ASP A 181 12.29 0.96 -5.09
CA ASP A 181 11.03 0.73 -5.78
C ASP A 181 9.85 0.83 -4.81
N TRP A 182 9.99 0.29 -3.59
CA TRP A 182 8.98 0.44 -2.54
C TRP A 182 8.72 1.91 -2.22
N GLU A 183 9.79 2.70 -2.03
CA GLU A 183 9.69 4.14 -1.77
C GLU A 183 8.97 4.88 -2.90
N THR A 184 9.32 4.55 -4.14
CA THR A 184 8.73 5.12 -5.35
C THR A 184 7.25 4.77 -5.47
N ALA A 185 6.87 3.53 -5.17
CA ALA A 185 5.48 3.10 -5.21
C ALA A 185 4.65 3.70 -4.09
N ILE A 186 5.17 3.79 -2.86
CA ILE A 186 4.47 4.49 -1.77
C ILE A 186 4.19 5.95 -2.17
N ASP A 187 5.18 6.64 -2.74
CA ASP A 187 4.98 8.01 -3.23
C ASP A 187 3.97 8.10 -4.39
N ALA A 188 3.95 7.12 -5.30
CA ALA A 188 2.99 7.05 -6.39
C ALA A 188 1.56 6.82 -5.88
N VAL A 189 1.36 5.89 -4.95
CA VAL A 189 0.06 5.58 -4.36
C VAL A 189 -0.45 6.75 -3.52
N LEU A 190 0.42 7.41 -2.74
CA LEU A 190 0.09 8.64 -2.02
C LEU A 190 -0.35 9.76 -2.97
N ARG A 191 0.37 9.96 -4.07
CA ARG A 191 0.03 10.99 -5.06
C ARG A 191 -1.29 10.68 -5.77
N LEU A 192 -1.53 9.42 -6.14
CA LEU A 192 -2.82 9.01 -6.71
C LEU A 192 -3.96 9.23 -5.71
N SER A 193 -3.78 8.80 -4.46
CA SER A 193 -4.74 9.03 -3.37
C SER A 193 -5.13 10.51 -3.27
N GLY A 194 -4.12 11.39 -3.27
CA GLY A 194 -4.33 12.83 -3.26
C GLY A 194 -4.95 13.41 -4.53
N LEU A 195 -4.84 12.77 -5.70
CA LEU A 195 -5.52 13.21 -6.92
C LEU A 195 -6.99 12.77 -6.95
N LEU A 196 -7.31 11.63 -6.36
CA LEU A 196 -8.65 11.06 -6.32
C LEU A 196 -9.57 11.69 -5.26
N HIS A 197 -9.09 12.67 -4.48
CA HIS A 197 -9.93 13.41 -3.50
C HIS A 197 -11.12 14.15 -4.14
N VAL A 198 -11.10 14.34 -5.46
CA VAL A 198 -12.16 15.02 -6.22
C VAL A 198 -13.35 14.11 -6.53
N LEU A 199 -13.22 12.80 -6.28
CA LEU A 199 -14.33 11.86 -6.44
C LEU A 199 -15.39 12.10 -5.35
N PRO A 200 -16.67 11.82 -5.64
CA PRO A 200 -17.74 12.01 -4.67
C PRO A 200 -17.48 11.13 -3.43
N PRO A 201 -17.66 11.68 -2.22
CA PRO A 201 -17.57 10.87 -1.00
C PRO A 201 -18.66 9.80 -1.00
N VAL A 202 -18.42 8.70 -0.29
CA VAL A 202 -19.45 7.69 -0.01
C VAL A 202 -20.66 8.39 0.62
N ALA A 203 -21.85 8.18 0.05
CA ALA A 203 -23.06 8.75 0.61
C ALA A 203 -23.37 8.04 1.94
N GLU A 204 -23.26 8.75 3.06
CA GLU A 204 -23.83 8.27 4.32
C GLU A 204 -25.32 7.95 4.06
N PRO A 205 -25.81 6.74 4.37
CA PRO A 205 -27.22 6.44 4.25
C PRO A 205 -27.96 7.42 5.17
N SER A 206 -28.59 8.40 4.54
CA SER A 206 -29.26 9.49 5.24
C SER A 206 -30.33 8.92 6.16
N GLU A 207 -30.12 8.96 7.48
CA GLU A 207 -31.14 8.62 8.49
C GLU A 207 -32.41 9.51 8.38
N PHE A 208 -32.37 10.53 7.52
CA PHE A 208 -33.46 11.47 7.25
C PHE A 208 -34.59 10.95 6.35
N THR A 209 -34.49 9.72 5.81
CA THR A 209 -35.62 9.06 5.12
C THR A 209 -36.24 7.97 5.99
N ARG A 210 -36.49 8.25 7.28
CA ARG A 210 -37.66 7.63 7.92
C ARG A 210 -38.88 8.39 7.38
N PRO A 211 -39.84 7.72 6.71
CA PRO A 211 -41.14 8.33 6.51
C PRO A 211 -41.60 8.75 7.91
N ARG A 212 -41.84 10.06 8.13
CA ARG A 212 -42.61 10.48 9.28
C ARG A 212 -43.93 9.72 9.17
N SER A 213 -44.08 8.66 9.95
CA SER A 213 -45.37 8.01 10.12
C SER A 213 -46.29 9.11 10.62
N ASN A 214 -47.39 9.35 9.90
CA ASN A 214 -48.47 10.26 10.27
C ASN A 214 -49.19 9.76 11.53
N ALA A 215 -48.47 9.68 12.64
CA ALA A 215 -48.92 9.17 13.93
C ALA A 215 -48.73 10.20 15.05
N ASP A 216 -48.43 11.45 14.71
CA ASP A 216 -48.21 12.54 15.69
C ASP A 216 -49.14 13.74 15.46
N GLU A 217 -50.35 13.49 14.95
CA GLU A 217 -51.38 14.52 14.78
C GLU A 217 -52.70 14.18 15.49
N THR A 218 -52.67 13.32 16.52
CA THR A 218 -53.88 13.00 17.31
C THR A 218 -53.67 12.91 18.83
N LEU A 219 -52.57 13.43 19.38
CA LEU A 219 -52.36 13.49 20.84
C LEU A 219 -52.48 14.92 21.38
N ALA A 220 -53.62 15.54 21.10
CA ALA A 220 -54.04 16.77 21.77
C ALA A 220 -55.55 16.78 22.05
N ALA A 221 -56.07 15.71 22.67
CA ALA A 221 -57.31 15.74 23.46
C ALA A 221 -57.60 14.34 24.04
N SER A 222 -57.31 14.13 25.32
CA SER A 222 -58.29 13.59 26.28
C SER A 222 -57.62 13.19 27.60
N ASP A 223 -58.17 13.75 28.66
CA ASP A 223 -57.97 13.50 30.06
C ASP A 223 -58.05 12.03 30.52
N SER A 224 -57.23 11.76 31.54
CA SER A 224 -57.58 11.10 32.81
C SER A 224 -57.89 9.59 32.89
N PHE A 225 -57.35 9.04 33.99
CA PHE A 225 -57.70 7.82 34.74
C PHE A 225 -56.89 6.54 34.48
N GLY A 226 -56.10 6.18 35.49
CA GLY A 226 -56.34 4.93 36.23
C GLY A 226 -55.41 3.75 35.96
N SER A 227 -54.48 3.54 36.90
CA SER A 227 -54.14 2.26 37.54
C SER A 227 -54.04 0.99 36.68
N GLY A 228 -52.86 0.37 36.63
CA GLY A 228 -52.76 -1.06 36.33
C GLY A 228 -51.36 -1.54 36.01
N ARG A 229 -50.56 -1.78 37.04
CA ARG A 229 -49.31 -2.56 37.00
C ARG A 229 -49.58 -3.96 36.44
N ALA A 230 -48.84 -4.36 35.42
CA ALA A 230 -48.58 -5.76 35.08
C ALA A 230 -47.20 -5.85 34.41
N GLU A 231 -46.24 -6.33 35.19
CA GLU A 231 -44.99 -6.93 34.73
C GLU A 231 -45.31 -8.13 33.84
N LEU A 232 -44.65 -8.25 32.69
CA LEU A 232 -44.44 -9.51 32.00
C LEU A 232 -43.16 -9.40 31.17
N ASP A 233 -42.23 -10.24 31.57
CA ASP A 233 -40.93 -10.53 30.96
C ASP A 233 -41.08 -10.96 29.50
N ASP A 234 -40.11 -10.58 28.66
CA ASP A 234 -39.67 -11.45 27.57
C ASP A 234 -38.18 -11.18 27.32
N ASP A 235 -37.37 -12.12 27.81
CA ASP A 235 -36.00 -12.41 27.40
C ASP A 235 -35.96 -12.60 25.88
N PHE A 236 -35.06 -11.90 25.19
CA PHE A 236 -34.57 -12.35 23.88
C PHE A 236 -33.06 -12.21 23.81
N ASP A 237 -32.43 -13.38 23.69
CA ASP A 237 -31.01 -13.64 23.64
C ASP A 237 -30.28 -12.83 22.56
N ASP A 238 -29.17 -12.22 22.97
CA ASP A 238 -28.16 -11.60 22.12
C ASP A 238 -27.31 -12.71 21.47
N TYR A 239 -27.47 -12.89 20.15
CA TYR A 239 -26.56 -13.71 19.37
C TYR A 239 -25.37 -12.83 18.94
N GLU A 240 -24.31 -12.83 19.74
CA GLU A 240 -23.01 -12.29 19.32
C GLU A 240 -22.43 -13.14 18.17
N GLU A 241 -22.33 -12.53 16.99
CA GLU A 241 -21.61 -13.09 15.85
C GLU A 241 -20.10 -12.84 16.03
N PRO A 242 -19.23 -13.86 16.07
CA PRO A 242 -17.81 -13.66 16.34
C PRO A 242 -17.07 -13.30 15.05
N GLY A 243 -16.33 -12.18 15.04
CA GLY A 243 -15.23 -12.01 14.09
C GLY A 243 -15.11 -10.67 13.37
N ARG A 244 -15.12 -9.54 14.08
CA ARG A 244 -14.47 -8.31 13.57
C ARG A 244 -13.35 -7.89 14.50
N ALA A 245 -12.13 -7.91 13.98
CA ALA A 245 -10.97 -7.34 14.64
C ALA A 245 -11.23 -5.84 14.91
N ARG A 246 -11.42 -5.50 16.18
CA ARG A 246 -11.60 -4.13 16.65
C ARG A 246 -10.21 -3.51 16.82
N PHE A 247 -9.82 -2.63 15.89
CA PHE A 247 -8.69 -1.73 16.13
C PHE A 247 -9.17 -0.59 17.05
N PRO A 248 -8.42 -0.24 18.12
CA PRO A 248 -8.76 0.90 18.96
C PRO A 248 -8.65 2.21 18.17
N GLY A 249 -9.68 3.06 18.28
CA GLY A 249 -9.67 4.43 17.78
C GLY A 249 -8.95 5.39 18.74
N PRO A 250 -8.76 6.66 18.36
CA PRO A 250 -7.96 7.62 19.14
C PRO A 250 -8.64 8.16 20.40
N ASP A 251 -9.87 7.76 20.72
CA ASP A 251 -10.73 8.47 21.67
C ASP A 251 -10.92 7.77 23.04
N ASP A 252 -10.10 6.77 23.38
CA ASP A 252 -10.20 6.03 24.66
C ASP A 252 -9.16 6.46 25.71
N LEU A 253 -8.66 7.69 25.66
CA LEU A 253 -7.80 8.25 26.70
C LEU A 253 -8.28 9.65 27.10
N ASP A 254 -9.35 9.73 27.86
CA ASP A 254 -9.50 10.72 28.93
C ASP A 254 -10.68 10.34 29.83
N ASP A 255 -10.66 10.86 31.07
CA ASP A 255 -11.67 10.73 32.14
C ASP A 255 -11.53 9.56 33.12
N HIS A 256 -10.48 9.60 33.96
CA HIS A 256 -10.65 9.21 35.37
C HIS A 256 -9.65 9.92 36.29
N TYR A 257 -10.06 11.05 36.88
CA TYR A 257 -9.80 11.34 38.30
C TYR A 257 -10.93 12.19 38.87
N GLY A 258 -11.82 11.53 39.61
CA GLY A 258 -12.86 12.18 40.40
C GLY A 258 -12.28 12.90 41.62
N THR A 259 -12.72 14.13 41.81
CA THR A 259 -12.58 14.93 43.03
C THR A 259 -13.43 14.36 44.17
N PRO A 260 -12.93 14.29 45.41
CA PRO A 260 -13.79 14.35 46.58
C PRO A 260 -13.57 15.66 47.34
N ALA A 261 -14.67 16.39 47.56
CA ALA A 261 -14.75 17.47 48.53
C ALA A 261 -15.22 16.92 49.89
N GLY A 262 -14.67 17.44 51.00
CA GLY A 262 -15.14 17.16 52.35
C GLY A 262 -14.10 17.45 53.42
N ASP A 263 -14.30 18.54 54.14
CA ASP A 263 -13.42 19.15 55.14
C ASP A 263 -13.26 18.32 56.42
N ASP A 264 -12.08 18.36 57.08
CA ASP A 264 -11.93 18.88 58.45
C ASP A 264 -10.49 18.77 59.03
N ALA A 265 -10.24 19.70 59.96
CA ALA A 265 -9.03 20.07 60.70
C ALA A 265 -8.00 18.99 61.10
N PHE A 266 -6.70 19.35 61.09
CA PHE A 266 -5.82 19.52 62.26
C PHE A 266 -4.34 19.74 61.83
N ARG A 267 -3.56 20.43 62.68
CA ARG A 267 -2.28 21.09 62.41
C ARG A 267 -1.07 20.32 63.00
N ALA A 268 0.08 20.44 62.31
CA ALA A 268 1.51 20.28 62.73
C ALA A 268 2.17 18.87 62.68
N PRO A 269 3.53 18.76 62.68
CA PRO A 269 4.56 19.51 61.94
C PRO A 269 5.54 18.59 61.16
N ILE A 270 6.41 19.22 60.37
CA ILE A 270 7.49 18.63 59.55
C ILE A 270 8.50 17.86 60.42
N ALA A 271 8.88 16.64 60.01
CA ALA A 271 10.02 15.89 60.56
C ALA A 271 10.95 15.44 59.41
N GLU A 272 12.25 15.64 59.65
CA GLU A 272 13.39 15.42 58.75
C GLU A 272 13.53 13.99 58.23
N GLN A 273 13.93 13.86 56.95
CA GLN A 273 14.42 12.61 56.38
C GLN A 273 15.89 12.37 56.77
N PRO A 274 16.29 11.17 57.22
CA PRO A 274 17.69 10.80 57.26
C PRO A 274 18.13 10.20 55.90
N ALA A 275 19.35 10.54 55.50
CA ALA A 275 20.03 10.01 54.31
C ALA A 275 20.39 8.52 54.46
N PRO A 276 20.51 7.75 53.36
CA PRO A 276 20.91 6.34 53.43
C PRO A 276 22.43 6.17 53.60
N GLU A 277 22.82 5.29 54.53
CA GLU A 277 24.19 4.77 54.73
C GLU A 277 24.60 3.75 53.64
N PRO A 278 25.92 3.49 53.45
CA PRO A 278 26.42 2.62 52.39
C PRO A 278 26.78 1.23 52.91
N ASP A 279 26.08 0.18 52.44
CA ASP A 279 26.39 -1.20 52.80
C ASP A 279 26.92 -2.07 51.63
N ASP A 280 28.20 -2.37 51.78
CA ASP A 280 28.81 -3.71 51.83
C ASP A 280 28.84 -4.61 50.57
N TYR A 281 30.08 -4.83 50.11
CA TYR A 281 30.47 -5.84 49.14
C TYR A 281 30.69 -7.17 49.86
N GLY A 282 29.84 -8.18 49.62
CA GLY A 282 30.23 -9.53 50.03
C GLY A 282 29.17 -10.61 49.94
N ARG A 283 29.40 -11.55 49.01
CA ARG A 283 28.82 -12.91 48.87
C ARG A 283 27.38 -13.02 48.35
N ARG A 284 27.28 -13.53 47.11
CA ARG A 284 26.14 -14.36 46.68
C ARG A 284 26.64 -15.65 46.02
N ALA A 285 26.11 -16.76 46.52
CA ALA A 285 26.25 -18.12 46.02
C ALA A 285 25.53 -18.31 44.66
N PRO A 286 25.84 -19.36 43.87
CA PRO A 286 25.27 -19.53 42.53
C PRO A 286 23.81 -20.01 42.61
N GLY A 287 22.89 -19.20 42.09
CA GLY A 287 21.47 -19.51 41.98
C GLY A 287 21.03 -19.62 40.52
N ARG A 288 20.30 -20.69 40.22
CA ARG A 288 19.56 -21.07 38.99
C ARG A 288 19.23 -19.95 37.99
N PRO A 289 19.31 -20.22 36.66
CA PRO A 289 18.65 -19.38 35.66
C PRO A 289 17.13 -19.46 35.83
N GLN A 290 16.51 -18.29 35.95
CA GLN A 290 15.07 -18.09 35.90
C GLN A 290 14.64 -18.19 34.43
N ALA A 291 13.69 -19.07 34.15
CA ALA A 291 13.10 -19.23 32.83
C ALA A 291 12.40 -17.93 32.41
N TYR A 292 12.87 -17.32 31.34
CA TYR A 292 12.13 -16.29 30.61
C TYR A 292 11.23 -17.03 29.62
N THR A 293 9.93 -17.12 29.91
CA THR A 293 8.93 -17.52 28.93
C THR A 293 8.61 -16.28 28.09
N GLY A 294 9.29 -16.15 26.96
CA GLY A 294 8.92 -15.27 25.86
C GLY A 294 9.04 -16.09 24.58
N ASP A 295 7.94 -16.18 23.83
CA ASP A 295 7.77 -17.00 22.63
C ASP A 295 8.52 -16.47 21.38
N ASP A 296 9.73 -15.94 21.55
CA ASP A 296 10.60 -15.44 20.46
C ASP A 296 11.99 -16.11 20.51
N TYR A 297 12.05 -17.41 20.80
CA TYR A 297 13.30 -18.17 20.72
C TYR A 297 13.44 -18.87 19.36
N ASP A 298 14.16 -18.23 18.43
CA ASP A 298 14.59 -18.85 17.17
C ASP A 298 16.00 -19.45 17.37
N PRO A 299 16.14 -20.79 17.40
CA PRO A 299 17.41 -21.46 17.71
C PRO A 299 18.49 -21.34 16.62
N ASP A 300 18.20 -20.72 15.47
CA ASP A 300 19.12 -20.64 14.33
C ASP A 300 19.90 -19.30 14.26
N LEU A 301 19.71 -18.39 15.22
CA LEU A 301 20.33 -17.05 15.23
C LEU A 301 21.73 -16.98 15.88
N ASP A 302 22.20 -18.06 16.52
CA ASP A 302 23.54 -18.15 17.13
C ASP A 302 24.46 -19.12 16.35
N ASP A 303 24.42 -19.10 15.00
CA ASP A 303 25.44 -19.77 14.19
C ASP A 303 26.65 -18.83 13.98
N PRO A 304 27.80 -19.08 14.65
CA PRO A 304 28.98 -18.23 14.56
C PRO A 304 29.65 -18.27 13.17
N ASP A 305 29.23 -19.16 12.27
CA ASP A 305 29.83 -19.31 10.94
C ASP A 305 29.26 -18.33 9.88
N PHE A 306 28.31 -17.45 10.25
CA PHE A 306 27.70 -16.49 9.30
C PHE A 306 28.37 -15.11 9.25
N GLU A 307 29.24 -14.77 10.21
CA GLU A 307 29.93 -13.46 10.24
C GLU A 307 31.09 -13.33 9.23
N ASP A 308 31.54 -14.43 8.60
CA ASP A 308 32.73 -14.45 7.74
C ASP A 308 32.45 -14.46 6.21
N GLN A 309 31.21 -14.23 5.77
CA GLN A 309 30.93 -14.09 4.34
C GLN A 309 31.17 -12.66 3.84
N PRO A 310 32.10 -12.42 2.88
CA PRO A 310 32.33 -11.10 2.35
C PRO A 310 31.10 -10.62 1.55
N ALA A 311 30.56 -9.47 1.94
CA ALA A 311 29.49 -8.79 1.21
C ALA A 311 29.86 -8.61 -0.28
N PRO A 312 28.99 -8.96 -1.24
CA PRO A 312 29.30 -8.77 -2.65
C PRO A 312 29.32 -7.27 -2.97
N GLY A 313 30.51 -6.71 -3.20
CA GLY A 313 30.65 -5.40 -3.87
C GLY A 313 31.65 -4.39 -3.29
N ARG A 314 32.34 -4.66 -2.17
CA ARG A 314 33.41 -3.75 -1.72
C ARG A 314 34.74 -4.12 -2.37
N ARG A 315 35.16 -3.34 -3.37
CA ARG A 315 36.57 -3.33 -3.82
C ARG A 315 37.46 -2.79 -2.67
N PRO A 316 38.61 -3.41 -2.39
CA PRO A 316 39.55 -2.88 -1.41
C PRO A 316 40.11 -1.52 -1.87
N LEU A 317 40.10 -0.52 -0.98
CA LEU A 317 40.79 0.75 -1.19
C LEU A 317 42.31 0.48 -1.25
N GLY A 318 42.91 0.58 -2.44
CA GLY A 318 44.37 0.42 -2.55
C GLY A 318 44.99 0.54 -3.93
N GLU A 319 44.24 0.36 -5.03
CA GLU A 319 44.81 0.47 -6.38
C GLU A 319 44.32 1.71 -7.13
N PRO A 320 45.22 2.62 -7.56
CA PRO A 320 44.82 3.71 -8.44
C PRO A 320 44.44 3.15 -9.82
N ALA A 321 43.26 3.54 -10.30
CA ALA A 321 42.74 3.14 -11.60
C ALA A 321 43.73 3.53 -12.73
N LYS A 322 44.21 2.56 -13.49
CA LYS A 322 44.82 2.80 -14.81
C LYS A 322 43.77 3.46 -15.69
N ARG A 323 43.97 4.75 -15.98
CA ARG A 323 43.16 5.50 -16.96
C ARG A 323 43.25 4.80 -18.32
N PRO A 324 42.14 4.53 -19.01
CA PRO A 324 42.22 4.20 -20.43
C PRO A 324 42.76 5.42 -21.17
N SER A 325 43.79 5.20 -21.98
CA SER A 325 44.36 6.19 -22.89
C SER A 325 43.28 6.72 -23.82
N LEU A 326 43.13 8.05 -23.83
CA LEU A 326 42.29 8.81 -24.75
C LEU A 326 42.50 8.29 -26.19
N ALA A 327 41.44 7.82 -26.81
CA ALA A 327 41.41 7.71 -28.26
C ALA A 327 41.46 9.13 -28.84
N VAL A 328 42.47 9.38 -29.66
CA VAL A 328 42.65 10.63 -30.40
C VAL A 328 41.44 10.82 -31.32
N VAL A 329 40.68 11.89 -31.07
CA VAL A 329 39.61 12.37 -31.94
C VAL A 329 40.25 12.93 -33.22
N PRO A 330 39.92 12.43 -34.43
CA PRO A 330 40.40 13.04 -35.66
C PRO A 330 39.77 14.44 -35.82
N GLU A 331 40.59 15.43 -36.17
CA GLU A 331 40.17 16.82 -36.37
C GLU A 331 39.08 16.96 -37.47
N PRO A 332 38.12 17.89 -37.30
CA PRO A 332 37.12 18.16 -38.32
C PRO A 332 37.76 18.83 -39.54
N ARG A 333 37.55 18.23 -40.72
CA ARG A 333 37.98 18.78 -42.01
C ARG A 333 37.38 20.18 -42.23
N PRO A 334 38.12 21.14 -42.81
CA PRO A 334 37.58 22.46 -43.10
C PRO A 334 36.45 22.36 -44.13
N ARG A 335 35.33 23.03 -43.81
CA ARG A 335 34.17 23.20 -44.68
C ARG A 335 34.60 23.98 -45.93
N VAL A 336 34.53 23.33 -47.09
CA VAL A 336 34.65 23.97 -48.40
C VAL A 336 33.34 24.72 -48.65
N GLU A 337 33.40 26.05 -48.73
CA GLU A 337 32.30 26.87 -49.23
C GLU A 337 32.11 26.62 -50.73
N PRO A 338 30.88 26.39 -51.21
CA PRO A 338 30.61 26.40 -52.64
C PRO A 338 30.63 27.85 -53.17
N PRO A 339 31.05 28.07 -54.42
CA PRO A 339 31.19 29.41 -54.98
C PRO A 339 29.81 30.07 -55.15
N GLN A 340 29.71 31.35 -54.75
CA GLN A 340 28.64 32.25 -55.15
C GLN A 340 28.66 32.42 -56.66
N ALA A 341 27.59 32.01 -57.33
CA ALA A 341 27.27 32.46 -58.68
C ALA A 341 26.21 33.56 -58.57
N GLU A 342 26.61 34.76 -58.98
CA GLU A 342 25.72 35.89 -59.22
C GLU A 342 24.90 35.66 -60.49
N GLY A 343 23.63 36.08 -60.44
CA GLY A 343 22.84 36.56 -61.59
C GLY A 343 22.35 35.52 -62.59
N GLU A 344 21.02 35.35 -62.68
CA GLU A 344 20.24 35.62 -63.91
C GLU A 344 18.76 35.23 -63.70
N ASP A 345 17.88 36.09 -64.20
CA ASP A 345 16.42 35.99 -64.20
C ASP A 345 15.90 34.73 -64.90
N ALA A 346 14.91 34.03 -64.32
CA ALA A 346 13.85 33.33 -65.08
C ALA A 346 12.74 32.75 -64.17
N GLU A 347 11.52 33.20 -64.43
CA GLU A 347 10.21 32.50 -64.39
C GLU A 347 9.92 31.39 -63.35
N GLN A 348 8.91 31.67 -62.55
CA GLN A 348 8.11 30.70 -61.81
C GLN A 348 7.23 29.87 -62.77
N PRO A 349 7.05 28.56 -62.53
CA PRO A 349 5.68 28.04 -62.54
C PRO A 349 5.42 27.06 -61.39
N GLY A 350 4.23 27.16 -60.81
CA GLY A 350 3.77 26.34 -59.69
C GLY A 350 3.16 24.99 -60.09
N GLY A 351 2.94 24.17 -59.05
CA GLY A 351 2.03 23.02 -59.00
C GLY A 351 2.68 21.69 -58.60
N PRO A 352 1.95 20.70 -58.02
CA PRO A 352 0.48 20.62 -57.92
C PRO A 352 -0.07 20.35 -56.50
N PHE A 353 -1.09 21.13 -56.12
CA PHE A 353 -2.11 20.70 -55.17
C PHE A 353 -3.02 19.67 -55.86
N HIS A 354 -3.32 18.56 -55.18
CA HIS A 354 -4.27 17.54 -55.65
C HIS A 354 -5.73 17.97 -55.41
N PRO A 355 -6.60 17.98 -56.44
CA PRO A 355 -8.03 18.19 -56.27
C PRO A 355 -8.74 16.83 -56.10
N GLY A 356 -9.34 16.55 -54.94
CA GLY A 356 -10.01 15.25 -54.78
C GLY A 356 -10.85 14.93 -53.55
N PHE A 357 -10.88 15.75 -52.48
CA PHE A 357 -11.71 15.42 -51.31
C PHE A 357 -12.75 16.52 -51.04
N ARG A 358 -14.02 16.20 -51.30
CA ARG A 358 -15.17 16.95 -50.78
C ARG A 358 -15.63 16.30 -49.47
N PRO A 359 -15.98 17.07 -48.42
CA PRO A 359 -16.62 16.52 -47.24
C PRO A 359 -18.08 16.11 -47.52
N TYR A 360 -18.47 14.94 -47.00
CA TYR A 360 -19.80 14.36 -47.10
C TYR A 360 -20.78 15.12 -46.19
N GLN A 361 -21.83 15.73 -46.76
CA GLN A 361 -22.98 16.25 -46.01
C GLN A 361 -24.10 15.20 -46.02
N GLY A 362 -24.39 14.60 -44.88
CA GLY A 362 -25.55 13.72 -44.68
C GLY A 362 -26.84 14.53 -44.42
N PRO A 363 -28.03 13.94 -44.67
CA PRO A 363 -29.31 14.64 -44.57
C PRO A 363 -29.78 14.83 -43.11
N VAL A 364 -30.43 15.98 -42.87
CA VAL A 364 -31.07 16.36 -41.59
C VAL A 364 -32.42 15.66 -41.46
N PRO A 365 -32.76 15.02 -40.32
CA PRO A 365 -34.08 14.45 -40.09
C PRO A 365 -35.15 15.53 -39.86
N LYS A 366 -36.37 15.28 -40.31
CA LYS A 366 -37.56 16.11 -40.07
C LYS A 366 -38.23 15.80 -38.75
#